data_AF-A0A1G7NLJ6-F1
#
_entry.id   AF-A0A1G7NLJ6-F1
#
_cell.length_a   1.000
_cell.length_b   1.000
_cell.length_c   1.000
_cell.angle_alpha   90.00
_cell.angle_beta   90.00
_cell.angle_gamma   90.00
#
_symmetry.space_group_name_H-M   'P 1'
#
loop_
_entity.id
_entity.type
_entity.pdbx_description
1 polymer ?
#
loop_
_entity_poly.entity_id
_entity_poly.type
_entity_poly.pdbx_seq_one_letter_code
_entity_poly.pdbx_strand_id
1 'polypeptide(L)'
;MRIFRRRQADGAARPLLGQGWARSGVPITGGGAPSYETQVREGYARNAVAQRAVKLVAGGVADVPLVAGDPALLTLIQARSAGQSLLETVAAQMLLHGNAYVQILRDGEGNAAELYALRPERVSVEADAGGWPAAYTYRVGTRSHRLGADPVRPHVIHLKAFHPLDDHYGLGCLGAAAGAIGIHNAAAAWNRALLDNAARPSGALVYDPGDGSVLSAEQFERLRAEMDGFAGAGNAGRPMLLEGGLKWQAMSLSPADMDFVGCKAAAAREIALAFGVPPMLLGLPGDNAYANYREANRALFRLAVLPLATAILSGLSQGLAGWFADAALAVDLNRVTALAEERQALWASVSAADFLSAEEKRHLVGLA
;
A
#
# COMPACT_ATOMS: atom_id res chain seq x y z
N MET A 1 63.19 29.11 30.98
CA MET A 1 63.09 28.09 32.05
C MET A 1 61.66 28.14 32.62
N ARG A 2 61.04 26.98 32.90
CA ARG A 2 59.59 26.70 33.19
C ARG A 2 58.77 26.43 31.91
N ILE A 3 58.70 25.20 31.39
CA ILE A 3 58.11 23.92 31.86
C ILE A 3 56.57 23.91 31.82
N PHE A 4 56.09 22.98 30.99
CA PHE A 4 54.74 22.48 30.73
C PHE A 4 53.72 22.53 31.87
N ARG A 5 52.46 22.83 31.51
CA ARG A 5 51.28 22.09 32.03
C ARG A 5 50.13 22.11 31.01
N ARG A 6 50.02 21.05 30.20
CA ARG A 6 48.76 20.69 29.52
C ARG A 6 47.79 20.21 30.61
N ARG A 7 46.63 20.85 30.74
CA ARG A 7 45.52 20.32 31.52
C ARG A 7 44.92 19.14 30.76
N GLN A 8 44.97 17.98 31.39
CA GLN A 8 44.26 16.77 31.02
C GLN A 8 42.77 17.03 31.28
N ALA A 9 41.91 16.85 30.27
CA ALA A 9 40.47 16.87 30.47
C ALA A 9 40.06 15.49 30.97
N ASP A 10 39.56 15.44 32.21
CA ASP A 10 39.00 14.25 32.82
C ASP A 10 37.82 13.73 32.00
N GLY A 11 37.85 12.42 31.72
CA GLY A 11 36.75 11.68 31.11
C GLY A 11 35.57 11.58 32.06
N ALA A 12 34.66 12.56 31.99
CA ALA A 12 33.34 12.43 32.56
C ALA A 12 32.45 11.63 31.58
N ALA A 13 32.34 10.32 31.84
CA ALA A 13 31.33 9.47 31.22
C ALA A 13 29.94 10.11 31.45
N ARG A 14 29.27 10.48 30.36
CA ARG A 14 27.86 10.89 30.41
C ARG A 14 27.04 9.71 30.93
N PRO A 15 26.16 9.91 31.93
CA PRO A 15 25.35 8.82 32.44
C PRO A 15 24.43 8.30 31.33
N LEU A 16 24.53 7.00 31.06
CA LEU A 16 23.61 6.25 30.21
C LEU A 16 22.22 6.36 30.82
N LEU A 17 21.39 7.24 30.26
CA LEU A 17 19.97 7.32 30.56
C LEU A 17 19.31 5.99 30.14
N GLY A 18 19.01 5.18 31.15
CA GLY A 18 17.87 4.27 31.18
C GLY A 18 17.69 3.33 30.00
N GLN A 19 18.54 2.29 29.93
CA GLN A 19 18.16 1.01 29.33
C GLN A 19 17.06 0.38 30.20
N GLY A 20 15.83 0.77 29.94
CA GLY A 20 14.64 0.18 30.53
C GLY A 20 13.48 0.55 29.64
N TRP A 21 13.11 -0.38 28.76
CA TRP A 21 11.77 -0.69 28.24
C TRP A 21 11.96 -1.67 27.08
N ALA A 22 12.34 -2.90 27.43
CA ALA A 22 12.36 -4.03 26.51
C ALA A 22 11.30 -5.04 26.95
N ARG A 23 10.04 -4.81 26.56
CA ARG A 23 8.96 -5.82 26.57
C ARG A 23 7.94 -5.59 25.45
N SER A 24 8.40 -5.24 24.25
CA SER A 24 7.72 -5.45 22.96
C SER A 24 8.63 -4.95 21.85
N GLY A 25 9.47 -5.83 21.30
CA GLY A 25 10.45 -5.47 20.29
C GLY A 25 9.80 -5.14 18.95
N VAL A 26 9.68 -3.85 18.64
CA VAL A 26 9.94 -3.35 17.28
C VAL A 26 11.07 -2.34 17.43
N PRO A 27 12.30 -2.64 16.97
CA PRO A 27 13.39 -1.68 17.03
C PRO A 27 13.11 -0.56 16.03
N ILE A 28 12.96 0.67 16.53
CA ILE A 28 12.74 1.87 15.68
C ILE A 28 14.07 2.46 15.17
N THR A 29 15.23 1.97 15.56
CA THR A 29 16.50 2.48 15.03
C THR A 29 17.57 1.39 14.89
N GLY A 30 18.06 1.20 13.66
CA GLY A 30 19.29 0.45 13.37
C GLY A 30 19.09 -0.79 12.50
N GLY A 31 18.94 -0.59 11.19
CA GLY A 31 18.96 -1.66 10.19
C GLY A 31 18.88 -1.05 8.79
N GLY A 32 19.61 -1.60 7.81
CA GLY A 32 19.53 -1.16 6.42
C GLY A 32 18.08 -1.19 5.89
N ALA A 33 17.84 -0.56 4.74
CA ALA A 33 16.51 -0.53 4.14
C ALA A 33 15.92 -1.96 4.07
N PRO A 34 14.68 -2.18 4.55
CA PRO A 34 14.09 -3.51 4.59
C PRO A 34 14.05 -4.11 3.18
N SER A 35 14.28 -5.42 3.08
CA SER A 35 14.19 -6.12 1.80
C SER A 35 12.80 -5.93 1.16
N TYR A 36 12.71 -5.97 -0.17
CA TYR A 36 11.42 -5.87 -0.86
C TYR A 36 10.41 -6.90 -0.34
N GLU A 37 10.85 -8.14 -0.07
CA GLU A 37 9.97 -9.17 0.50
C GLU A 37 9.39 -8.74 1.85
N THR A 38 10.22 -8.16 2.72
CA THR A 38 9.76 -7.61 4.01
C THR A 38 8.75 -6.49 3.80
N GLN A 39 9.02 -5.56 2.87
CA GLN A 39 8.11 -4.46 2.56
C GLN A 39 6.76 -4.95 2.03
N VAL A 40 6.74 -5.96 1.15
CA VAL A 40 5.51 -6.58 0.66
C VAL A 40 4.75 -7.30 1.79
N ARG A 41 5.44 -8.01 2.67
CA ARG A 41 4.80 -8.70 3.81
C ARG A 41 4.12 -7.71 4.75
N GLU A 42 4.81 -6.64 5.12
CA GLU A 42 4.27 -5.62 6.02
C GLU A 42 3.24 -4.71 5.36
N GLY A 43 3.53 -4.27 4.13
CA GLY A 43 2.75 -3.29 3.40
C GLY A 43 1.59 -3.84 2.60
N TYR A 44 1.66 -5.07 2.08
CA TYR A 44 0.57 -5.62 1.25
C TYR A 44 -0.12 -6.82 1.89
N ALA A 45 0.63 -7.73 2.54
CA ALA A 45 0.03 -8.92 3.13
C ALA A 45 -0.59 -8.67 4.52
N ARG A 46 -0.07 -7.71 5.29
CA ARG A 46 -0.51 -7.41 6.67
C ARG A 46 -1.28 -6.10 6.83
N ASN A 47 -1.21 -5.19 5.86
CA ASN A 47 -1.88 -3.89 5.92
C ASN A 47 -3.06 -3.82 4.95
N ALA A 48 -4.28 -3.80 5.50
CA ALA A 48 -5.51 -3.80 4.71
C ALA A 48 -5.70 -2.54 3.85
N VAL A 49 -5.24 -1.37 4.33
CA VAL A 49 -5.39 -0.09 3.61
C VAL A 49 -4.54 -0.10 2.34
N ALA A 50 -3.26 -0.44 2.48
CA ALA A 50 -2.33 -0.53 1.36
C ALA A 50 -2.73 -1.66 0.40
N GLN A 51 -3.13 -2.83 0.91
CA GLN A 51 -3.64 -3.91 0.07
C GLN A 51 -4.85 -3.45 -0.76
N ARG A 52 -5.83 -2.80 -0.12
CA ARG A 52 -7.03 -2.33 -0.82
C ARG A 52 -6.71 -1.24 -1.84
N ALA A 53 -5.80 -0.32 -1.53
CA ALA A 53 -5.38 0.74 -2.45
C ALA A 53 -4.73 0.16 -3.71
N VAL A 54 -3.79 -0.77 -3.55
CA VAL A 54 -3.14 -1.45 -4.68
C VAL A 54 -4.15 -2.23 -5.50
N LYS A 55 -5.06 -2.99 -4.86
CA LYS A 55 -6.10 -3.76 -5.58
C LYS A 55 -7.08 -2.88 -6.34
N LEU A 56 -7.41 -1.69 -5.82
CA LEU A 56 -8.28 -0.74 -6.52
C LEU A 56 -7.64 -0.22 -7.80
N VAL A 57 -6.37 0.20 -7.74
CA VAL A 57 -5.67 0.72 -8.92
C VAL A 57 -5.36 -0.41 -9.91
N ALA A 58 -4.76 -1.51 -9.44
CA ALA A 58 -4.37 -2.63 -10.29
C ALA A 58 -5.58 -3.34 -10.92
N GLY A 59 -6.65 -3.53 -10.15
CA GLY A 59 -7.92 -4.06 -10.68
C GLY A 59 -8.54 -3.10 -11.69
N GLY A 60 -8.52 -1.79 -11.42
CA GLY A 60 -8.96 -0.78 -12.39
C GLY A 60 -8.20 -0.84 -13.72
N VAL A 61 -6.88 -1.09 -13.67
CA VAL A 61 -6.04 -1.26 -14.88
C VAL A 61 -6.36 -2.56 -15.61
N ALA A 62 -6.70 -3.62 -14.89
CA ALA A 62 -7.10 -4.89 -15.53
C ALA A 62 -8.49 -4.82 -16.17
N ASP A 63 -9.38 -4.01 -15.61
CA ASP A 63 -10.78 -3.90 -16.02
C ASP A 63 -11.01 -2.85 -17.11
N VAL A 64 -10.02 -2.01 -17.45
CA VAL A 64 -10.22 -1.02 -18.51
C VAL A 64 -10.41 -1.72 -19.87
N PRO A 65 -11.40 -1.28 -20.66
CA PRO A 65 -11.62 -1.82 -21.99
C PRO A 65 -10.43 -1.46 -22.89
N LEU A 66 -9.98 -2.41 -23.70
CA LEU A 66 -8.81 -2.26 -24.55
C LEU A 66 -9.21 -2.28 -26.02
N VAL A 67 -8.42 -1.56 -26.81
CA VAL A 67 -8.34 -1.71 -28.27
C VAL A 67 -6.93 -2.15 -28.63
N ALA A 68 -6.83 -3.01 -29.64
CA ALA A 68 -5.56 -3.46 -30.19
C ALA A 68 -5.59 -3.40 -31.71
N GLY A 69 -4.42 -3.18 -32.33
CA GLY A 69 -4.26 -3.26 -33.79
C GLY A 69 -4.48 -4.66 -34.34
N ASP A 70 -4.15 -5.69 -33.55
CA ASP A 70 -4.33 -7.10 -33.87
C ASP A 70 -5.23 -7.82 -32.84
N PRO A 71 -6.30 -8.53 -33.25
CA PRO A 71 -7.15 -9.33 -32.36
C PRO A 71 -6.39 -10.44 -31.58
N ALA A 72 -5.35 -11.02 -32.17
CA ALA A 72 -4.52 -12.03 -31.51
C ALA A 72 -3.70 -11.41 -30.38
N LEU A 73 -3.21 -10.18 -30.57
CA LEU A 73 -2.53 -9.42 -29.53
C LEU A 73 -3.46 -9.09 -28.36
N LEU A 74 -4.70 -8.66 -28.65
CA LEU A 74 -5.70 -8.42 -27.60
C LEU A 74 -5.95 -9.69 -26.76
N THR A 75 -6.08 -10.84 -27.44
CA THR A 75 -6.28 -12.15 -26.79
C THR A 75 -5.07 -12.51 -25.91
N LEU A 76 -3.86 -12.27 -26.40
CA LEU A 76 -2.61 -12.55 -25.69
C LEU A 76 -2.47 -11.70 -24.41
N ILE A 77 -2.85 -10.42 -24.47
CA ILE A 77 -2.78 -9.49 -23.31
C ILE A 77 -3.86 -9.81 -22.27
N GLN A 78 -5.05 -10.23 -22.71
CA GLN A 78 -6.17 -10.61 -21.84
C GLN A 78 -6.02 -12.03 -21.26
N ALA A 79 -5.09 -12.83 -21.79
CA ALA A 79 -4.79 -14.15 -21.27
C ALA A 79 -4.29 -14.10 -19.82
N ARG A 80 -4.58 -15.16 -19.07
CA ARG A 80 -4.12 -15.26 -17.68
C ARG A 80 -2.68 -15.74 -17.64
N SER A 81 -1.87 -15.06 -16.84
CA SER A 81 -0.51 -15.48 -16.51
C SER A 81 -0.54 -16.33 -15.23
N ALA A 82 -0.21 -17.62 -15.31
CA ALA A 82 -0.27 -18.54 -14.15
C ALA A 82 -1.62 -18.54 -13.41
N GLY A 83 -2.72 -18.31 -14.11
CA GLY A 83 -4.07 -18.22 -13.53
C GLY A 83 -4.45 -16.84 -12.97
N GLN A 84 -3.58 -15.83 -13.06
CA GLN A 84 -3.80 -14.45 -12.65
C GLN A 84 -4.00 -13.54 -13.86
N SER A 85 -4.68 -12.41 -13.68
CA SER A 85 -4.73 -11.38 -14.73
C SER A 85 -3.32 -10.83 -14.97
N LEU A 86 -2.86 -10.83 -16.22
CA LEU A 86 -1.55 -10.29 -16.58
C LEU A 86 -1.45 -8.81 -16.22
N LEU A 87 -2.42 -8.00 -16.66
CA LEU A 87 -2.43 -6.56 -16.43
C LEU A 87 -2.55 -6.19 -14.95
N GLU A 88 -3.38 -6.92 -14.18
CA GLU A 88 -3.48 -6.70 -12.72
C GLU A 88 -2.13 -6.97 -12.05
N THR A 89 -1.47 -8.06 -12.44
CA THR A 89 -0.18 -8.46 -11.87
C THR A 89 0.91 -7.45 -12.21
N VAL A 90 1.00 -7.03 -13.47
CA VAL A 90 1.95 -6.03 -13.94
C VAL A 90 1.71 -4.67 -13.26
N ALA A 91 0.45 -4.24 -13.14
CA ALA A 91 0.10 -2.99 -12.46
C ALA A 91 0.46 -3.04 -10.97
N ALA A 92 0.18 -4.16 -10.29
CA ALA A 92 0.57 -4.34 -8.90
C ALA A 92 2.10 -4.33 -8.73
N GLN A 93 2.85 -4.97 -9.61
CA GLN A 93 4.32 -4.95 -9.58
C GLN A 93 4.89 -3.56 -9.83
N MET A 94 4.33 -2.81 -10.79
CA MET A 94 4.68 -1.40 -11.02
C MET A 94 4.41 -0.53 -9.78
N LEU A 95 3.26 -0.69 -9.13
CA LEU A 95 2.92 0.08 -7.92
C LEU A 95 3.80 -0.30 -6.72
N LEU A 96 4.08 -1.58 -6.52
CA LEU A 96 4.80 -2.07 -5.34
C LEU A 96 6.32 -1.93 -5.49
N HIS A 97 6.86 -2.40 -6.62
CA HIS A 97 8.31 -2.49 -6.87
C HIS A 97 8.83 -1.38 -7.80
N GLY A 98 7.95 -0.72 -8.58
CA GLY A 98 8.38 0.19 -9.65
C GLY A 98 8.90 -0.51 -10.90
N ASN A 99 8.94 -1.85 -10.88
CA ASN A 99 9.43 -2.65 -11.99
C ASN A 99 8.46 -3.80 -12.22
N ALA A 100 8.08 -4.02 -13.47
CA ALA A 100 7.37 -5.21 -13.89
C ALA A 100 8.09 -5.85 -15.07
N TYR A 101 8.15 -7.17 -15.06
CA TYR A 101 8.86 -7.95 -16.08
C TYR A 101 7.89 -8.93 -16.71
N VAL A 102 7.71 -8.84 -18.02
CA VAL A 102 6.85 -9.76 -18.78
C VAL A 102 7.74 -10.59 -19.69
N GLN A 103 7.90 -11.87 -19.36
CA GLN A 103 8.58 -12.83 -20.21
C GLN A 103 7.67 -13.24 -21.36
N ILE A 104 8.22 -13.26 -22.57
CA ILE A 104 7.53 -13.71 -23.77
C ILE A 104 7.92 -15.17 -24.01
N LEU A 105 6.95 -16.07 -23.87
CA LEU A 105 7.10 -17.48 -24.19
C LEU A 105 6.74 -17.69 -25.66
N ARG A 106 7.57 -18.48 -26.35
CA ARG A 106 7.45 -18.71 -27.79
C ARG A 106 6.92 -20.11 -28.08
N ASP A 107 6.13 -20.24 -29.15
CA ASP A 107 5.72 -21.55 -29.67
C ASP A 107 6.86 -22.22 -30.47
N GLY A 108 6.57 -23.40 -31.04
CA GLY A 108 7.52 -24.15 -31.87
C GLY A 108 7.91 -23.45 -33.18
N GLU A 109 7.14 -22.46 -33.61
CA GLU A 109 7.41 -21.65 -34.82
C GLU A 109 8.18 -20.35 -34.48
N GLY A 110 8.35 -20.05 -33.18
CA GLY A 110 9.05 -18.88 -32.69
C GLY A 110 8.18 -17.63 -32.54
N ASN A 111 6.86 -17.75 -32.67
CA ASN A 111 5.90 -16.67 -32.45
C ASN A 111 5.60 -16.49 -30.96
N ALA A 112 5.10 -15.32 -30.55
CA ALA A 112 4.70 -15.06 -29.16
C ALA A 112 3.43 -15.86 -28.83
N ALA A 113 3.54 -16.80 -27.90
CA ALA A 113 2.46 -17.72 -27.54
C ALA A 113 1.83 -17.38 -26.19
N GLU A 114 2.63 -16.99 -25.20
CA GLU A 114 2.16 -16.67 -23.86
C GLU A 114 3.00 -15.56 -23.23
N LEU A 115 2.35 -14.72 -22.42
CA LEU A 115 3.00 -13.69 -21.63
C LEU A 115 3.00 -14.06 -20.16
N TYR A 116 4.18 -14.02 -19.54
CA TYR A 116 4.36 -14.41 -18.15
C TYR A 116 4.92 -13.26 -17.29
N ALA A 117 4.16 -12.80 -16.30
CA ALA A 117 4.64 -11.78 -15.37
C ALA A 117 5.61 -12.40 -14.34
N LEU A 118 6.90 -12.11 -14.48
CA LEU A 118 7.93 -12.55 -13.56
C LEU A 118 7.89 -11.71 -12.27
N ARG A 119 8.17 -12.35 -11.13
CA ARG A 119 8.29 -11.65 -9.85
C ARG A 119 9.53 -10.74 -9.86
N PRO A 120 9.41 -9.41 -9.66
CA PRO A 120 10.48 -8.46 -9.89
C PRO A 120 11.73 -8.69 -9.04
N GLU A 121 11.58 -9.07 -7.78
CA GLU A 121 12.70 -9.26 -6.85
C GLU A 121 13.59 -10.46 -7.19
N ARG A 122 13.16 -11.27 -8.15
CA ARG A 122 13.91 -12.42 -8.67
C ARG A 122 14.64 -12.11 -9.97
N VAL A 123 14.46 -10.92 -10.53
CA VAL A 123 15.07 -10.48 -11.78
C VAL A 123 16.18 -9.48 -11.45
N SER A 124 17.36 -9.68 -12.03
CA SER A 124 18.45 -8.71 -12.01
C SER A 124 18.82 -8.31 -13.45
N VAL A 125 19.01 -7.02 -13.68
CA VAL A 125 19.54 -6.48 -14.94
C VAL A 125 21.04 -6.77 -15.02
N GLU A 126 21.49 -7.31 -16.14
CA GLU A 126 22.90 -7.44 -16.50
C GLU A 126 23.23 -6.37 -17.55
N ALA A 127 24.02 -5.38 -17.16
CA ALA A 127 24.49 -4.34 -18.07
C ALA A 127 25.74 -4.80 -18.83
N ASP A 128 25.91 -4.32 -20.06
CA ASP A 128 27.16 -4.44 -20.81
C ASP A 128 28.23 -3.45 -20.29
N ALA A 129 29.40 -3.46 -20.94
CA ALA A 129 30.50 -2.56 -20.59
C ALA A 129 30.17 -1.06 -20.77
N GLY A 130 29.15 -0.74 -21.57
CA GLY A 130 28.65 0.62 -21.77
C GLY A 130 27.54 1.03 -20.80
N GLY A 131 27.12 0.13 -19.91
CA GLY A 131 26.01 0.38 -18.99
C GLY A 131 24.64 0.19 -19.63
N TRP A 132 24.51 -0.48 -20.77
CA TRP A 132 23.20 -0.78 -21.36
C TRP A 132 22.70 -2.16 -20.93
N PRO A 133 21.39 -2.33 -20.63
CA PRO A 133 20.84 -3.65 -20.32
C PRO A 133 21.06 -4.64 -21.47
N ALA A 134 21.88 -5.67 -21.24
CA ALA A 134 22.21 -6.70 -22.22
C ALA A 134 21.47 -8.02 -21.98
N ALA A 135 21.16 -8.31 -20.71
CA ALA A 135 20.36 -9.47 -20.34
C ALA A 135 19.64 -9.23 -19.01
N TYR A 136 18.71 -10.13 -18.71
CA TYR A 136 18.03 -10.24 -17.43
C TYR A 136 18.30 -11.63 -16.87
N THR A 137 18.65 -11.72 -15.60
CA THR A 137 18.80 -13.01 -14.92
C THR A 137 17.68 -13.21 -13.93
N TYR A 138 16.84 -14.23 -14.18
CA TYR A 138 15.75 -14.65 -13.32
C TYR A 138 16.22 -15.81 -12.43
N ARG A 139 16.16 -15.64 -11.10
CA ARG A 139 16.64 -16.62 -10.12
C ARG A 139 15.49 -17.23 -9.31
N VAL A 140 15.44 -18.56 -9.27
CA VAL A 140 14.49 -19.32 -8.45
C VAL A 140 15.25 -20.42 -7.70
N GLY A 141 15.41 -20.23 -6.39
CA GLY A 141 16.24 -21.11 -5.58
C GLY A 141 17.69 -21.10 -6.10
N THR A 142 18.21 -22.29 -6.43
CA THR A 142 19.57 -22.45 -6.98
C THR A 142 19.64 -22.34 -8.50
N ARG A 143 18.49 -22.27 -9.19
CA ARG A 143 18.43 -22.18 -10.65
C ARG A 143 18.39 -20.73 -11.08
N SER A 144 19.11 -20.43 -12.15
CA SER A 144 19.13 -19.12 -12.79
C SER A 144 18.92 -19.27 -14.29
N HIS A 145 18.04 -18.45 -14.84
CA HIS A 145 17.74 -18.38 -16.26
C HIS A 145 18.17 -17.01 -16.78
N ARG A 146 19.07 -17.00 -17.75
CA ARG A 146 19.51 -15.78 -18.44
C ARG A 146 18.63 -15.54 -19.65
N LEU A 147 18.04 -14.36 -19.73
CA LEU A 147 17.09 -13.94 -20.75
C LEU A 147 17.70 -12.76 -21.51
N GLY A 148 17.90 -12.90 -22.82
CA GLY A 148 18.56 -11.87 -23.63
C GLY A 148 17.69 -10.62 -23.83
N ALA A 149 18.32 -9.44 -23.78
CA ALA A 149 17.68 -8.17 -24.11
C ALA A 149 17.79 -7.88 -25.63
N ASP A 150 17.33 -8.81 -26.46
CA ASP A 150 17.27 -8.62 -27.92
C ASP A 150 16.45 -7.35 -28.25
N PRO A 151 16.97 -6.42 -29.08
CA PRO A 151 16.29 -5.15 -29.37
C PRO A 151 15.10 -5.28 -30.32
N VAL A 152 15.01 -6.37 -31.09
CA VAL A 152 13.95 -6.61 -32.07
C VAL A 152 12.89 -7.55 -31.48
N ARG A 153 13.32 -8.68 -30.92
CA ARG A 153 12.44 -9.67 -30.27
C ARG A 153 12.91 -9.97 -28.85
N PRO A 154 12.80 -9.02 -27.90
CA PRO A 154 13.20 -9.21 -26.51
C PRO A 154 12.64 -10.48 -25.86
N HIS A 155 13.40 -11.15 -24.99
CA HIS A 155 12.85 -12.28 -24.22
C HIS A 155 11.99 -11.80 -23.04
N VAL A 156 12.22 -10.56 -22.58
CA VAL A 156 11.53 -9.92 -21.46
C VAL A 156 11.25 -8.48 -21.80
N ILE A 157 10.02 -8.04 -21.54
CA ILE A 157 9.62 -6.64 -21.54
C ILE A 157 9.80 -6.12 -20.11
N HIS A 158 10.69 -5.14 -19.92
CA HIS A 158 10.90 -4.48 -18.63
C HIS A 158 10.17 -3.14 -18.61
N LEU A 159 9.08 -3.08 -17.86
CA LEU A 159 8.32 -1.87 -17.59
C LEU A 159 8.87 -1.21 -16.32
N LYS A 160 9.19 0.09 -16.42
CA LYS A 160 9.81 0.86 -15.34
C LYS A 160 8.96 2.06 -14.98
N ALA A 161 8.66 2.22 -13.70
CA ALA A 161 8.27 3.51 -13.15
C ALA A 161 9.47 4.47 -13.18
N PHE A 162 9.23 5.77 -13.10
CA PHE A 162 10.30 6.75 -13.05
C PHE A 162 11.15 6.60 -11.77
N HIS A 163 12.47 6.61 -11.90
CA HIS A 163 13.42 6.63 -10.79
C HIS A 163 14.50 7.69 -11.06
N PRO A 164 14.61 8.75 -10.25
CA PRO A 164 15.56 9.84 -10.53
C PRO A 164 17.02 9.51 -10.20
N LEU A 165 17.28 8.42 -9.47
CA LEU A 165 18.60 8.05 -8.96
C LEU A 165 19.12 6.70 -9.47
N ASP A 166 18.42 6.04 -10.39
CA ASP A 166 18.76 4.70 -10.86
C ASP A 166 18.40 4.58 -12.35
N ASP A 167 19.37 4.21 -13.18
CA ASP A 167 19.22 4.13 -14.62
C ASP A 167 18.53 2.81 -15.06
N HIS A 168 18.62 1.78 -14.22
CA HIS A 168 18.21 0.42 -14.53
C HIS A 168 16.86 0.06 -13.95
N TYR A 169 16.53 0.52 -12.75
CA TYR A 169 15.31 0.14 -12.03
C TYR A 169 14.36 1.31 -11.83
N GLY A 170 13.06 1.02 -11.87
CA GLY A 170 12.02 1.97 -11.50
C GLY A 170 11.76 2.05 -10.00
N LEU A 171 11.10 3.12 -9.55
CA LEU A 171 10.75 3.34 -8.15
C LEU A 171 9.26 3.09 -7.90
N GLY A 172 8.94 2.16 -7.00
CA GLY A 172 7.57 1.89 -6.58
C GLY A 172 7.12 2.73 -5.38
N CYS A 173 5.85 2.63 -5.03
CA CYS A 173 5.24 3.38 -3.93
C CYS A 173 5.52 2.78 -2.54
N LEU A 174 5.88 1.49 -2.43
CA LEU A 174 6.08 0.82 -1.14
C LEU A 174 7.14 1.51 -0.28
N GLY A 175 8.28 1.87 -0.87
CA GLY A 175 9.37 2.52 -0.15
C GLY A 175 8.92 3.88 0.41
N ALA A 176 8.19 4.66 -0.38
CA ALA A 176 7.64 5.95 0.05
C ALA A 176 6.56 5.80 1.14
N ALA A 177 5.75 4.75 1.06
CA ALA A 177 4.68 4.47 2.03
C ALA A 177 5.17 3.79 3.31
N ALA A 178 6.44 3.33 3.37
CA ALA A 178 6.94 2.44 4.42
C ALA A 178 6.76 3.02 5.84
N GLY A 179 6.99 4.33 6.02
CA GLY A 179 6.80 5.01 7.31
C GLY A 179 5.35 4.97 7.78
N ALA A 180 4.42 5.38 6.92
CA ALA A 180 2.99 5.37 7.20
C ALA A 180 2.45 3.94 7.44
N ILE A 181 2.91 2.96 6.66
CA ILE A 181 2.61 1.54 6.87
C ILE A 181 3.07 1.09 8.25
N GLY A 182 4.30 1.43 8.65
CA GLY A 182 4.86 1.11 9.96
C GLY A 182 4.03 1.67 11.10
N ILE A 183 3.67 2.96 11.03
CA ILE A 183 2.81 3.62 12.03
C ILE A 183 1.44 2.94 12.09
N HIS A 184 0.80 2.71 10.95
CA HIS A 184 -0.52 2.09 10.89
C HIS A 184 -0.53 0.66 11.46
N ASN A 185 0.47 -0.15 11.11
CA ASN A 185 0.62 -1.52 11.61
C ASN A 185 0.91 -1.54 13.11
N ALA A 186 1.79 -0.65 13.59
CA ALA A 186 2.13 -0.52 15.00
C ALA A 186 0.91 -0.09 15.84
N ALA A 187 0.14 0.89 15.36
CA ALA A 187 -1.09 1.31 16.03
C ALA A 187 -2.15 0.19 16.07
N ALA A 188 -2.26 -0.62 15.01
CA ALA A 188 -3.14 -1.78 15.01
C ALA A 188 -2.68 -2.86 16.02
N ALA A 189 -1.38 -3.13 16.09
CA ALA A 189 -0.80 -4.06 17.05
C ALA A 189 -0.96 -3.57 18.49
N TRP A 190 -0.75 -2.28 18.74
CA TRP A 190 -1.00 -1.64 20.03
C TRP A 190 -2.46 -1.79 20.45
N ASN A 191 -3.41 -1.43 19.58
CA ASN A 191 -4.83 -1.55 19.89
C ASN A 191 -5.24 -3.00 20.16
N ARG A 192 -4.71 -3.95 19.40
CA ARG A 192 -4.91 -5.37 19.66
C ARG A 192 -4.34 -5.76 21.02
N ALA A 193 -3.09 -5.39 21.32
CA ALA A 193 -2.47 -5.69 22.60
C ALA A 193 -3.23 -5.04 23.76
N LEU A 194 -3.77 -3.84 23.58
CA LEU A 194 -4.61 -3.18 24.56
C LEU A 194 -5.88 -4.00 24.83
N LEU A 195 -6.52 -4.53 23.79
CA LEU A 195 -7.72 -5.37 23.90
C LEU A 195 -7.41 -6.77 24.47
N ASP A 196 -6.32 -7.40 24.03
CA ASP A 196 -5.86 -8.70 24.52
C ASP A 196 -5.45 -8.60 26.01
N ASN A 197 -4.86 -7.47 26.41
CA ASN A 197 -4.53 -7.13 27.79
C ASN A 197 -5.66 -6.36 28.50
N ALA A 198 -6.83 -6.18 27.88
CA ALA A 198 -7.99 -5.50 28.49
C ALA A 198 -8.70 -6.35 29.56
N ALA A 199 -7.98 -7.34 30.12
CA ALA A 199 -8.02 -7.61 31.55
C ALA A 199 -7.47 -6.42 32.40
N ARG A 200 -7.34 -5.21 31.83
CA ARG A 200 -7.26 -3.95 32.60
C ARG A 200 -8.48 -3.90 33.54
N PRO A 201 -8.27 -3.73 34.85
CA PRO A 201 -9.38 -3.46 35.76
C PRO A 201 -10.17 -2.27 35.23
N SER A 202 -11.49 -2.40 35.12
CA SER A 202 -12.40 -1.29 34.74
C SER A 202 -12.28 -0.09 35.70
N GLY A 203 -11.73 -0.34 36.87
CA GLY A 203 -11.29 0.63 37.84
C GLY A 203 -10.54 -0.04 38.98
N ALA A 204 -9.98 0.76 39.85
CA ALA A 204 -9.44 0.31 41.12
C ALA A 204 -10.35 0.78 42.25
N LEU A 205 -10.60 -0.09 43.21
CA LEU A 205 -11.24 0.29 44.46
C LEU A 205 -10.15 0.78 45.41
N VAL A 206 -10.15 2.07 45.70
CA VAL A 206 -9.17 2.72 46.58
C VAL A 206 -9.81 2.86 47.95
N TYR A 207 -9.16 2.30 48.97
CA TYR A 207 -9.53 2.48 50.37
C TYR A 207 -8.63 3.53 51.00
N ASP A 208 -9.21 4.67 51.39
CA ASP A 208 -8.50 5.76 52.07
C ASP A 208 -9.35 6.28 53.25
N PRO A 209 -9.23 5.66 54.43
CA PRO A 209 -9.96 6.05 55.63
C PRO A 209 -9.41 7.32 56.29
N GLY A 210 -8.27 7.86 55.84
CA GLY A 210 -7.63 9.07 56.37
C GLY A 210 -6.84 8.90 57.67
N ASP A 211 -6.91 7.75 58.32
CA ASP A 211 -6.17 7.39 59.54
C ASP A 211 -5.01 6.39 59.29
N GLY A 212 -4.82 5.99 58.03
CA GLY A 212 -3.80 5.02 57.62
C GLY A 212 -4.12 3.56 57.96
N SER A 213 -5.34 3.26 58.42
CA SER A 213 -5.79 1.90 58.67
C SER A 213 -5.95 1.10 57.36
N VAL A 214 -5.78 -0.22 57.46
CA VAL A 214 -5.96 -1.16 56.34
C VAL A 214 -7.19 -2.04 56.60
N LEU A 215 -7.81 -2.53 55.52
CA LEU A 215 -8.92 -3.48 55.63
C LEU A 215 -8.49 -4.75 56.39
N SER A 216 -9.34 -5.23 57.30
CA SER A 216 -9.15 -6.54 57.88
C SER A 216 -9.34 -7.64 56.83
N ALA A 217 -8.79 -8.83 57.05
CA ALA A 217 -8.92 -9.95 56.11
C ALA A 217 -10.40 -10.32 55.84
N GLU A 218 -11.25 -10.28 56.87
CA GLU A 218 -12.69 -10.53 56.73
C GLU A 218 -13.39 -9.44 55.89
N GLN A 219 -13.02 -8.17 56.08
CA GLN A 219 -13.57 -7.06 55.29
C GLN A 219 -13.13 -7.15 53.83
N PHE A 220 -11.88 -7.52 53.57
CA PHE A 220 -11.34 -7.71 52.23
C PHE A 220 -12.07 -8.84 51.48
N GLU A 221 -12.25 -10.00 52.11
CA GLU A 221 -12.93 -11.14 51.47
C GLU A 221 -14.42 -10.84 51.21
N ARG A 222 -15.11 -10.13 52.13
CA ARG A 222 -16.48 -9.66 51.88
C ARG A 222 -16.54 -8.73 50.68
N LEU A 223 -15.64 -7.76 50.61
CA LEU A 223 -15.60 -6.77 49.53
C LEU A 223 -15.26 -7.42 48.19
N ARG A 224 -14.35 -8.39 48.18
CA ARG A 224 -14.02 -9.20 47.01
C ARG A 224 -15.23 -9.98 46.51
N ALA A 225 -15.97 -10.66 47.39
CA ALA A 225 -17.16 -11.39 47.04
C ALA A 225 -18.27 -10.48 46.47
N GLU A 226 -18.43 -9.28 47.02
CA GLU A 226 -19.34 -8.26 46.47
C GLU A 226 -18.87 -7.80 45.07
N MET A 227 -17.57 -7.54 44.87
CA MET A 227 -17.00 -7.14 43.58
C MET A 227 -17.18 -8.19 42.48
N ASP A 228 -17.04 -9.48 42.81
CA ASP A 228 -17.29 -10.57 41.86
C ASP A 228 -18.75 -10.55 41.35
N GLY A 229 -19.69 -10.08 42.17
CA GLY A 229 -21.10 -9.86 41.79
C GLY A 229 -21.35 -8.71 40.82
N PHE A 230 -20.35 -7.83 40.60
CA PHE A 230 -20.38 -6.75 39.60
C PHE A 230 -19.56 -7.09 38.35
N ALA A 231 -18.85 -8.23 38.33
CA ALA A 231 -18.09 -8.68 37.18
C ALA A 231 -18.99 -9.28 36.09
N GLY A 232 -18.55 -9.19 34.83
CA GLY A 232 -19.23 -9.77 33.67
C GLY A 232 -20.27 -8.84 33.00
N ALA A 233 -20.55 -9.12 31.73
CA ALA A 233 -21.38 -8.26 30.87
C ALA A 233 -22.82 -8.07 31.38
N GLY A 234 -23.38 -9.07 32.08
CA GLY A 234 -24.74 -9.01 32.63
C GLY A 234 -24.90 -8.13 33.88
N ASN A 235 -23.81 -7.72 34.51
CA ASN A 235 -23.81 -6.89 35.72
C ASN A 235 -23.40 -5.43 35.46
N ALA A 236 -23.15 -5.07 34.20
CA ALA A 236 -22.76 -3.72 33.79
C ALA A 236 -23.85 -2.70 34.15
N GLY A 237 -23.45 -1.57 34.75
CA GLY A 237 -24.36 -0.47 35.10
C GLY A 237 -25.12 -0.64 36.42
N ARG A 238 -24.86 -1.69 37.21
CA ARG A 238 -25.42 -1.83 38.56
C ARG A 238 -24.83 -0.75 39.49
N PRO A 239 -25.66 0.01 40.23
CA PRO A 239 -25.16 0.98 41.21
C PRO A 239 -24.35 0.28 42.31
N MET A 240 -23.16 0.80 42.61
CA MET A 240 -22.29 0.31 43.68
C MET A 240 -22.34 1.28 44.87
N LEU A 241 -22.64 0.76 46.05
CA LEU A 241 -22.58 1.54 47.30
C LEU A 241 -21.15 1.47 47.85
N LEU A 242 -20.55 2.62 48.13
CA LEU A 242 -19.20 2.74 48.65
C LEU A 242 -19.25 3.41 50.04
N GLU A 243 -18.73 2.74 51.05
CA GLU A 243 -18.76 3.19 52.45
C GLU A 243 -17.34 3.40 53.00
N GLY A 244 -17.21 4.17 54.10
CA GLY A 244 -16.01 4.16 54.95
C GLY A 244 -14.69 4.57 54.27
N GLY A 245 -14.71 5.50 53.31
CA GLY A 245 -13.49 5.95 52.61
C GLY A 245 -13.15 5.15 51.35
N LEU A 246 -14.01 4.21 50.94
CA LEU A 246 -13.90 3.55 49.64
C LEU A 246 -14.26 4.50 48.50
N LYS A 247 -13.41 4.53 47.46
CA LYS A 247 -13.61 5.29 46.24
C LYS A 247 -13.35 4.40 45.03
N TRP A 248 -14.28 4.39 44.08
CA TRP A 248 -14.06 3.75 42.79
C TRP A 248 -13.34 4.73 41.86
N GLN A 249 -12.12 4.39 41.45
CA GLN A 249 -11.37 5.14 40.47
C GLN A 249 -11.45 4.41 39.12
N ALA A 250 -12.33 4.89 38.23
CA ALA A 250 -12.45 4.36 36.89
C ALA A 250 -11.13 4.59 36.12
N MET A 251 -10.62 3.53 35.50
CA MET A 251 -9.45 3.63 34.62
C MET A 251 -9.96 3.97 33.21
N SER A 252 -9.77 5.22 32.78
CA SER A 252 -10.10 5.68 31.42
C SER A 252 -8.93 5.49 30.45
N LEU A 253 -9.19 5.62 29.15
CA LEU A 253 -8.12 5.67 28.14
C LEU A 253 -7.20 6.85 28.46
N SER A 254 -5.89 6.59 28.47
CA SER A 254 -4.92 7.65 28.66
C SER A 254 -4.92 8.59 27.44
N PRO A 255 -4.56 9.88 27.58
CA PRO A 255 -4.37 10.77 26.43
C PRO A 255 -3.42 10.21 25.37
N ALA A 256 -2.42 9.42 25.79
CA ALA A 256 -1.53 8.71 24.87
C ALA A 256 -2.27 7.66 24.02
N ASP A 257 -3.22 6.92 24.60
CA ASP A 257 -4.03 5.94 23.87
C ASP A 257 -4.94 6.61 22.81
N MET A 258 -5.43 7.83 23.08
CA MET A 258 -6.22 8.61 22.11
C MET A 258 -5.38 9.10 20.92
N ASP A 259 -4.13 9.50 21.17
CA ASP A 259 -3.21 9.97 20.13
C ASP A 259 -2.92 8.87 19.07
N PHE A 260 -2.84 7.60 19.50
CA PHE A 260 -2.67 6.46 18.58
C PHE A 260 -3.82 6.27 17.59
N VAL A 261 -5.07 6.59 17.99
CA VAL A 261 -6.23 6.52 17.08
C VAL A 261 -6.10 7.58 15.98
N GLY A 262 -5.71 8.81 16.36
CA GLY A 262 -5.45 9.90 15.42
C GLY A 262 -4.31 9.57 14.47
N CYS A 263 -3.19 9.09 15.00
CA CYS A 263 -2.02 8.67 14.22
C CYS A 263 -2.36 7.56 13.22
N LYS A 264 -3.16 6.56 13.63
CA LYS A 264 -3.60 5.49 12.73
C LYS A 264 -4.43 6.01 11.56
N ALA A 265 -5.36 6.94 11.83
CA ALA A 265 -6.19 7.53 10.78
C ALA A 265 -5.38 8.40 9.81
N ALA A 266 -4.43 9.20 10.32
CA ALA A 266 -3.51 9.98 9.49
C ALA A 266 -2.64 9.07 8.61
N ALA A 267 -2.02 8.05 9.21
CA ALA A 267 -1.21 7.07 8.50
C ALA A 267 -2.00 6.33 7.41
N ALA A 268 -3.27 5.98 7.66
CA ALA A 268 -4.12 5.38 6.63
C ALA A 268 -4.33 6.31 5.41
N ARG A 269 -4.47 7.62 5.64
CA ARG A 269 -4.60 8.61 4.55
C ARG A 269 -3.29 8.81 3.79
N GLU A 270 -2.15 8.82 4.48
CA GLU A 270 -0.83 8.87 3.84
C GLU A 270 -0.55 7.65 2.96
N ILE A 271 -0.96 6.45 3.42
CA ILE A 271 -0.91 5.24 2.60
C ILE A 271 -1.76 5.39 1.34
N ALA A 272 -3.00 5.88 1.48
CA ALA A 272 -3.89 6.13 0.35
C ALA A 272 -3.29 7.10 -0.66
N LEU A 273 -2.69 8.19 -0.16
CA LEU A 273 -1.99 9.19 -0.95
C LEU A 273 -0.82 8.58 -1.74
N ALA A 274 0.01 7.75 -1.11
CA ALA A 274 1.17 7.14 -1.74
C ALA A 274 0.81 6.26 -2.95
N PHE A 275 -0.36 5.60 -2.91
CA PHE A 275 -0.88 4.80 -4.03
C PHE A 275 -1.84 5.56 -4.96
N GLY A 276 -2.05 6.86 -4.75
CA GLY A 276 -2.91 7.69 -5.59
C GLY A 276 -4.40 7.38 -5.47
N VAL A 277 -4.85 6.84 -4.34
CA VAL A 277 -6.26 6.45 -4.12
C VAL A 277 -6.97 7.48 -3.23
N PRO A 278 -8.09 8.06 -3.68
CA PRO A 278 -8.91 8.92 -2.84
C PRO A 278 -9.36 8.21 -1.55
N PRO A 279 -9.13 8.77 -0.34
CA PRO A 279 -9.43 8.11 0.94
C PRO A 279 -10.88 7.59 1.08
N MET A 280 -11.84 8.29 0.50
CA MET A 280 -13.25 7.89 0.51
C MET A 280 -13.51 6.56 -0.21
N LEU A 281 -12.77 6.24 -1.28
CA LEU A 281 -12.89 4.96 -1.99
C LEU A 281 -12.35 3.78 -1.17
N LEU A 282 -11.54 4.08 -0.15
CA LEU A 282 -11.05 3.12 0.86
C LEU A 282 -11.96 3.04 2.09
N GLY A 283 -13.04 3.84 2.14
CA GLY A 283 -13.92 3.92 3.31
C GLY A 283 -13.25 4.56 4.53
N LEU A 284 -12.18 5.34 4.34
CA LEU A 284 -11.56 6.07 5.43
C LEU A 284 -12.48 7.22 5.87
N PRO A 285 -12.61 7.48 7.19
CA PRO A 285 -13.52 8.51 7.70
C PRO A 285 -13.21 9.90 7.13
N GLY A 286 -14.25 10.65 6.75
CA GLY A 286 -14.17 11.94 6.06
C GLY A 286 -15.50 12.28 5.35
N ASP A 287 -15.63 13.47 4.76
CA ASP A 287 -16.89 13.97 4.15
C ASP A 287 -17.40 13.07 3.00
N ASN A 288 -18.38 12.22 3.34
CA ASN A 288 -18.92 11.16 2.49
C ASN A 288 -20.28 11.53 1.87
N ALA A 289 -20.32 12.49 0.93
CA ALA A 289 -21.50 12.72 0.08
C ALA A 289 -21.44 11.87 -1.21
N TYR A 290 -22.60 11.45 -1.73
CA TYR A 290 -22.68 10.67 -2.99
C TYR A 290 -22.05 11.39 -4.20
N ALA A 291 -22.24 12.71 -4.30
CA ALA A 291 -21.59 13.53 -5.32
C ALA A 291 -20.05 13.42 -5.22
N ASN A 292 -19.52 13.44 -4.00
CA ASN A 292 -18.09 13.25 -3.76
C ASN A 292 -17.64 11.88 -4.28
N TYR A 293 -18.43 10.81 -4.05
CA TYR A 293 -18.03 9.46 -4.48
C TYR A 293 -17.83 9.35 -6.00
N ARG A 294 -18.74 9.89 -6.80
CA ARG A 294 -18.64 9.86 -8.27
C ARG A 294 -17.43 10.63 -8.76
N GLU A 295 -17.21 11.81 -8.19
CA GLU A 295 -16.04 12.66 -8.45
C GLU A 295 -14.72 11.96 -8.07
N ALA A 296 -14.68 11.30 -6.92
CA ALA A 296 -13.51 10.55 -6.48
C ALA A 296 -13.23 9.34 -7.37
N ASN A 297 -14.24 8.61 -7.81
CA ASN A 297 -14.06 7.52 -8.76
C ASN A 297 -13.50 8.04 -10.10
N ARG A 298 -14.01 9.18 -10.59
CA ARG A 298 -13.49 9.83 -11.79
C ARG A 298 -12.03 10.27 -11.61
N ALA A 299 -11.70 10.88 -10.47
CA ALA A 299 -10.35 11.29 -10.13
C ALA A 299 -9.39 10.09 -10.03
N LEU A 300 -9.79 8.98 -9.42
CA LEU A 300 -9.00 7.74 -9.39
C LEU A 300 -8.65 7.28 -10.81
N PHE A 301 -9.64 7.25 -11.71
CA PHE A 301 -9.40 6.83 -13.09
C PHE A 301 -8.47 7.79 -13.83
N ARG A 302 -8.72 9.10 -13.73
CA ARG A 302 -7.94 10.13 -14.43
C ARG A 302 -6.49 10.24 -13.93
N LEU A 303 -6.26 10.11 -12.64
CA LEU A 303 -4.97 10.42 -12.02
C LEU A 303 -4.11 9.19 -11.73
N ALA A 304 -4.70 8.00 -11.57
CA ALA A 304 -3.96 6.78 -11.22
C ALA A 304 -4.15 5.66 -12.25
N VAL A 305 -5.39 5.24 -12.53
CA VAL A 305 -5.64 4.04 -13.34
C VAL A 305 -5.26 4.25 -14.80
N LEU A 306 -5.79 5.28 -15.47
CA LEU A 306 -5.55 5.49 -16.90
C LEU A 306 -4.08 5.81 -17.21
N PRO A 307 -3.38 6.68 -16.46
CA PRO A 307 -1.95 6.91 -16.68
C PRO A 307 -1.12 5.63 -16.54
N LEU A 308 -1.40 4.80 -15.52
CA LEU A 308 -0.70 3.54 -15.32
C LEU A 308 -1.02 2.53 -16.42
N ALA A 309 -2.29 2.40 -16.81
CA ALA A 309 -2.71 1.55 -17.92
C ALA A 309 -2.03 1.97 -19.23
N THR A 310 -2.02 3.25 -19.57
CA THR A 310 -1.33 3.77 -20.75
C THR A 310 0.17 3.45 -20.70
N ALA A 311 0.86 3.69 -19.59
CA ALA A 311 2.28 3.38 -19.47
C ALA A 311 2.58 1.88 -19.67
N ILE A 312 1.75 1.00 -19.09
CA ILE A 312 1.88 -0.45 -19.24
C ILE A 312 1.62 -0.85 -20.69
N LEU A 313 0.50 -0.43 -21.28
CA LEU A 313 0.11 -0.81 -22.64
C LEU A 313 1.11 -0.30 -23.68
N SER A 314 1.58 0.94 -23.56
CA SER A 314 2.61 1.48 -24.45
C SER A 314 3.93 0.72 -24.36
N GLY A 315 4.37 0.35 -23.15
CA GLY A 315 5.57 -0.46 -22.97
C GLY A 315 5.41 -1.89 -23.50
N LEU A 316 4.22 -2.49 -23.35
CA LEU A 316 3.90 -3.79 -23.95
C LEU A 316 3.85 -3.72 -25.47
N SER A 317 3.24 -2.68 -26.05
CA SER A 317 3.26 -2.42 -27.49
C SER A 317 4.67 -2.32 -28.04
N GLN A 318 5.52 -1.52 -27.40
CA GLN A 318 6.93 -1.41 -27.78
C GLN A 318 7.64 -2.77 -27.69
N GLY A 319 7.43 -3.48 -26.59
CA GLY A 319 8.04 -4.78 -26.34
C GLY A 319 7.45 -5.92 -27.18
N LEU A 320 6.40 -5.71 -27.98
CA LEU A 320 5.77 -6.71 -28.85
C LEU A 320 5.83 -6.34 -30.34
N ALA A 321 6.40 -5.20 -30.68
CA ALA A 321 6.51 -4.70 -32.06
C ALA A 321 7.26 -5.65 -33.01
N GLY A 322 8.19 -6.47 -32.51
CA GLY A 322 8.91 -7.47 -33.32
C GLY A 322 8.12 -8.75 -33.60
N TRP A 323 6.96 -8.95 -32.97
CA TRP A 323 6.14 -10.16 -33.07
C TRP A 323 4.82 -9.94 -33.81
N PHE A 324 4.29 -8.72 -33.79
CA PHE A 324 3.06 -8.35 -34.44
C PHE A 324 3.31 -7.23 -35.45
N ALA A 325 2.67 -7.28 -36.61
CA ALA A 325 2.79 -6.22 -37.63
C ALA A 325 2.18 -4.89 -37.14
N ASP A 326 1.07 -4.98 -36.39
CA ASP A 326 0.46 -3.86 -35.68
C ASP A 326 0.36 -4.19 -34.18
N ALA A 327 1.37 -3.77 -33.43
CA ALA A 327 1.44 -3.98 -31.98
C ALA A 327 0.74 -2.87 -31.16
N ALA A 328 -0.09 -2.02 -31.77
CA ALA A 328 -0.76 -0.93 -31.05
C ALA A 328 -1.71 -1.47 -29.98
N LEU A 329 -1.57 -0.96 -28.75
CA LEU A 329 -2.45 -1.21 -27.60
C LEU A 329 -2.84 0.11 -26.98
N ALA A 330 -4.15 0.31 -26.75
CA ALA A 330 -4.64 1.49 -26.06
C ALA A 330 -5.90 1.17 -25.25
N VAL A 331 -6.23 2.06 -24.32
CA VAL A 331 -7.50 2.02 -23.59
C VAL A 331 -8.60 2.60 -24.47
N ASP A 332 -9.73 1.90 -24.58
CA ASP A 332 -10.95 2.43 -25.17
C ASP A 332 -11.63 3.41 -24.20
N LEU A 333 -11.25 4.68 -24.28
CA LEU A 333 -11.80 5.74 -23.43
C LEU A 333 -13.32 5.90 -23.57
N ASN A 334 -13.91 5.51 -24.71
CA ASN A 334 -15.35 5.58 -24.95
C ASN A 334 -16.12 4.53 -24.17
N ARG A 335 -15.48 3.40 -23.84
CA ARG A 335 -16.09 2.32 -23.06
C ARG A 335 -15.80 2.39 -21.56
N VAL A 336 -14.93 3.30 -21.12
CA VAL A 336 -14.70 3.53 -19.68
C VAL A 336 -15.95 4.16 -19.05
N THR A 337 -16.56 3.43 -18.11
CA THR A 337 -17.80 3.84 -17.43
C THR A 337 -17.58 5.00 -16.46
N ALA A 338 -16.42 5.06 -15.80
CA ALA A 338 -16.04 6.14 -14.90
C ALA A 338 -15.97 7.53 -15.58
N LEU A 339 -15.84 7.57 -16.91
CA LEU A 339 -15.77 8.80 -17.71
C LEU A 339 -17.09 9.13 -18.43
N ALA A 340 -18.18 8.43 -18.11
CA ALA A 340 -19.44 8.57 -18.84
C ALA A 340 -20.02 10.00 -18.83
N GLU A 341 -19.90 10.72 -17.71
CA GLU A 341 -20.41 12.09 -17.60
C GLU A 341 -19.61 13.09 -18.43
N GLU A 342 -18.28 13.01 -18.40
CA GLU A 342 -17.41 13.85 -19.22
C GLU A 342 -17.66 13.58 -20.72
N ARG A 343 -17.87 12.32 -21.08
CA ARG A 343 -18.24 11.93 -22.44
C ARG A 343 -19.60 12.49 -22.84
N GLN A 344 -20.60 12.42 -21.97
CA GLN A 344 -21.92 13.02 -22.22
C GLN A 344 -21.81 14.54 -22.43
N ALA A 345 -21.01 15.24 -21.60
CA ALA A 345 -20.79 16.67 -21.74
C ALA A 345 -20.09 17.02 -23.06
N LEU A 346 -19.06 16.26 -23.45
CA LEU A 346 -18.39 16.40 -24.75
C LEU A 346 -19.39 16.20 -25.89
N TRP A 347 -20.16 15.11 -25.87
CA TRP A 347 -21.12 14.79 -26.92
C TRP A 347 -22.22 15.86 -27.05
N ALA A 348 -22.72 16.39 -25.94
CA ALA A 348 -23.67 17.48 -25.93
C ALA A 348 -23.07 18.75 -26.58
N SER A 349 -21.83 19.09 -26.23
CA SER A 349 -21.14 20.26 -26.79
C SER A 349 -20.88 20.13 -28.30
N VAL A 350 -20.43 18.97 -28.76
CA VAL A 350 -20.15 18.71 -30.18
C VAL A 350 -21.45 18.65 -30.99
N SER A 351 -22.51 18.05 -30.44
CA SER A 351 -23.81 17.97 -31.11
C SER A 351 -24.42 19.35 -31.32
N ALA A 352 -24.33 20.23 -30.32
CA ALA A 352 -24.83 21.60 -30.36
C ALA A 352 -24.01 22.58 -31.23
N ALA A 353 -22.81 22.18 -31.69
CA ALA A 353 -21.98 23.02 -32.54
C ALA A 353 -22.48 23.01 -33.99
N ASP A 354 -23.39 23.92 -34.33
CA ASP A 354 -24.04 23.98 -35.66
C ASP A 354 -23.07 24.35 -36.81
N PHE A 355 -21.90 24.89 -36.49
CA PHE A 355 -20.88 25.27 -37.47
C PHE A 355 -20.00 24.11 -37.95
N LEU A 356 -20.10 22.92 -37.32
CA LEU A 356 -19.35 21.73 -37.70
C LEU A 356 -20.18 20.81 -38.57
N SER A 357 -19.54 20.24 -39.59
CA SER A 357 -20.11 19.16 -40.40
C SER A 357 -20.30 17.88 -39.58
N ALA A 358 -21.15 16.97 -40.06
CA ALA A 358 -21.37 15.68 -39.42
C ALA A 358 -20.08 14.84 -39.33
N GLU A 359 -19.20 14.93 -40.32
CA GLU A 359 -17.93 14.22 -40.36
C GLU A 359 -16.94 14.77 -39.31
N GLU A 360 -16.82 16.09 -39.21
CA GLU A 360 -16.02 16.74 -38.15
C GLU A 360 -16.55 16.38 -36.76
N LYS A 361 -17.87 16.36 -36.57
CA LYS A 361 -18.49 15.96 -35.30
C LYS A 361 -18.15 14.50 -34.94
N ARG A 362 -18.23 13.57 -35.90
CA ARG A 362 -17.88 12.15 -35.69
C ARG A 362 -16.41 11.99 -35.29
N HIS A 363 -15.52 12.68 -35.98
CA HIS A 363 -14.09 12.66 -35.68
C HIS A 363 -13.81 13.20 -34.26
N LEU A 364 -14.44 14.31 -33.86
CA LEU A 364 -14.27 14.89 -32.52
C LEU A 364 -14.74 13.98 -31.37
N VAL A 365 -15.72 13.11 -31.60
CA VAL A 365 -16.18 12.12 -30.60
C VAL A 365 -15.49 10.76 -30.74
N GLY A 366 -14.51 10.63 -31.64
CA GLY A 366 -13.74 9.40 -31.83
C GLY A 366 -14.53 8.26 -32.48
N LEU A 367 -15.50 8.59 -33.33
CA LEU A 367 -16.19 7.62 -34.19
C LEU A 367 -15.54 7.63 -35.57
N ALA A 368 -15.14 6.44 -36.05
CA ALA A 368 -14.63 6.24 -37.41
C ALA A 368 -15.71 6.45 -38.47
#